data_AF-A0A3D3CF04-F1
#
_entry.id   AF-A0A3D3CF04-F1
#
_cell.length_a   1.000
_cell.length_b   1.000
_cell.length_c   1.000
_cell.angle_alpha   90.00
_cell.angle_beta   90.00
_cell.angle_gamma   90.00
#
_symmetry.space_group_name_H-M   'P 1'
#
loop_
_entity.id
_entity.type
_entity.pdbx_description
1 polymer ?
#
loop_
_entity_poly.entity_id
_entity_poly.type
_entity_poly.pdbx_seq_one_letter_code
_entity_poly.pdbx_strand_id
1 'polypeptide(L)'
;KMIPLLEDGQHILIVPGNFAAYRLKAMMDKFGCTKKVTISCTETMPYACRIKSFDVVNIFKKKFTVHIATSPSSANDEVLGIFNDVFDGYVHFEKFDHLLMIDMSNVNFTLHPLPVLLNYGDIEKHPKTFRHYMDGITPLISEQMHRMDAERVEAGKAVGFTLTPTLEMLKTYYGMNETKTIYEYVNSPETPYADLVGHNVRGRYL
;
A
#
# COMPACT_ATOMS: atom_id res chain seq x y z
N LYS A 1 -13.23 -9.22 -18.84
CA LYS A 1 -14.52 -9.91 -18.57
C LYS A 1 -15.50 -9.03 -17.78
N MET A 2 -15.06 -8.17 -16.86
CA MET A 2 -15.94 -7.25 -16.11
C MET A 2 -16.56 -6.13 -16.96
N ILE A 3 -15.78 -5.46 -17.83
CA ILE A 3 -16.20 -4.22 -18.52
C ILE A 3 -17.56 -4.33 -19.25
N PRO A 4 -17.86 -5.39 -20.04
CA PRO A 4 -19.15 -5.51 -20.72
C PRO A 4 -20.37 -5.67 -19.79
N LEU A 5 -20.14 -5.93 -18.50
CA LEU A 5 -21.17 -6.14 -17.48
C LEU A 5 -21.34 -4.92 -16.57
N LEU A 6 -20.65 -3.82 -16.86
CA LEU A 6 -20.76 -2.60 -16.06
C LEU A 6 -22.12 -1.92 -16.29
N GLU A 7 -22.65 -1.35 -15.23
CA GLU A 7 -23.89 -0.57 -15.20
C GLU A 7 -23.64 0.81 -14.60
N ASP A 8 -24.48 1.78 -14.96
CA ASP A 8 -24.38 3.13 -14.43
C ASP A 8 -24.63 3.14 -12.92
N GLY A 9 -23.84 3.90 -12.17
CA GLY A 9 -23.92 4.01 -10.71
C GLY A 9 -23.15 2.93 -9.94
N GLN A 10 -22.48 1.98 -10.62
CA GLN A 10 -21.65 1.00 -9.92
C GLN A 10 -20.38 1.63 -9.32
N HIS A 11 -20.03 1.20 -8.11
CA HIS A 11 -18.80 1.55 -7.42
C HIS A 11 -17.78 0.42 -7.54
N ILE A 12 -16.62 0.70 -8.12
CA ILE A 12 -15.52 -0.25 -8.31
C ILE A 12 -14.41 0.13 -7.35
N LEU A 13 -14.12 -0.76 -6.40
CA LEU A 13 -13.00 -0.62 -5.49
C LEU A 13 -11.82 -1.49 -5.94
N ILE A 14 -10.61 -0.92 -5.93
CA ILE A 14 -9.38 -1.64 -6.19
C ILE A 14 -8.45 -1.54 -4.97
N VAL A 15 -8.14 -2.69 -4.36
CA VAL A 15 -7.33 -2.80 -3.14
C VAL A 15 -6.18 -3.79 -3.36
N PRO A 16 -4.91 -3.35 -3.33
CA PRO A 16 -4.45 -1.96 -3.42
C PRO A 16 -4.57 -1.40 -4.85
N GLY A 17 -4.51 -0.08 -4.99
CA GLY A 17 -4.62 0.67 -6.25
C GLY A 17 -3.53 0.33 -7.27
N ASN A 18 -2.27 0.67 -7.00
CA ASN A 18 -1.12 0.39 -7.88
C ASN A 18 -1.36 0.75 -9.36
N PHE A 19 -1.88 1.94 -9.63
CA PHE A 19 -2.24 2.47 -10.95
C PHE A 19 -3.34 1.67 -11.68
N ALA A 20 -4.00 0.74 -11.01
CA ALA A 20 -5.01 -0.11 -11.62
C ALA A 20 -6.25 0.67 -12.06
N ALA A 21 -6.59 1.78 -11.39
CA ALA A 21 -7.68 2.65 -11.84
C ALA A 21 -7.41 3.25 -13.23
N TYR A 22 -6.20 3.72 -13.49
CA TYR A 22 -5.79 4.24 -14.80
C TYR A 22 -5.83 3.14 -15.86
N ARG A 23 -5.35 1.94 -15.51
CA ARG A 23 -5.43 0.78 -16.40
C ARG A 23 -6.88 0.40 -16.71
N LEU A 24 -7.76 0.41 -15.70
CA LEU A 24 -9.18 0.10 -15.88
C LEU A 24 -9.84 1.15 -16.77
N LYS A 25 -9.60 2.44 -16.55
CA LYS A 25 -10.12 3.52 -17.43
C LYS A 25 -9.65 3.36 -18.87
N ALA A 26 -8.35 3.16 -19.09
CA ALA A 26 -7.81 2.92 -20.43
C ALA A 26 -8.43 1.69 -21.11
N MET A 27 -8.70 0.63 -20.33
CA MET A 27 -9.43 -0.53 -20.85
C MET A 27 -10.89 -0.21 -21.15
N MET A 28 -11.60 0.54 -20.30
CA MET A 28 -12.97 0.97 -20.56
C MET A 28 -13.08 1.77 -21.86
N ASP A 29 -12.18 2.73 -22.06
CA ASP A 29 -12.09 3.53 -23.28
C ASP A 29 -11.87 2.64 -24.52
N LYS A 30 -10.91 1.70 -24.43
CA LYS A 30 -10.61 0.76 -25.52
C LYS A 30 -11.80 -0.14 -25.88
N PHE A 31 -12.66 -0.46 -24.91
CA PHE A 31 -13.86 -1.26 -25.12
C PHE A 31 -15.10 -0.41 -25.47
N GLY A 32 -14.97 0.91 -25.60
CA GLY A 32 -16.10 1.80 -25.88
C GLY A 32 -17.13 1.85 -24.73
N CYS A 33 -16.70 1.57 -23.50
CA CYS A 33 -17.59 1.58 -22.34
C CYS A 33 -17.94 3.02 -21.95
N THR A 34 -19.23 3.36 -22.05
CA THR A 34 -19.75 4.69 -21.69
C THR A 34 -20.40 4.74 -20.30
N LYS A 35 -20.28 3.66 -19.54
CA LYS A 35 -20.91 3.53 -18.22
C LYS A 35 -20.31 4.49 -17.21
N LYS A 36 -21.18 5.16 -16.46
CA LYS A 36 -20.84 6.08 -15.38
C LYS A 36 -20.63 5.28 -14.10
N VAL A 37 -19.42 4.75 -13.96
CA VAL A 37 -18.97 4.06 -12.75
C VAL A 37 -18.03 4.94 -11.95
N THR A 38 -18.01 4.71 -10.65
CA THR A 38 -17.03 5.30 -9.74
C THR A 38 -15.88 4.31 -9.58
N ILE A 39 -14.64 4.79 -9.60
CA ILE A 39 -13.45 3.96 -9.37
C ILE A 39 -12.70 4.52 -8.17
N SER A 40 -12.54 3.70 -7.14
CA SER A 40 -11.85 4.04 -5.90
C SER A 40 -10.66 3.11 -5.68
N CYS A 41 -9.60 3.66 -5.09
CA CYS A 41 -8.38 2.92 -4.80
C CYS A 41 -7.87 3.24 -3.40
N THR A 42 -7.30 2.23 -2.75
CA THR A 42 -6.52 2.40 -1.54
C THR A 42 -5.03 2.32 -1.86
N GLU A 43 -4.18 2.98 -1.09
CA GLU A 43 -2.73 2.93 -1.30
C GLU A 43 -2.12 1.61 -0.83
N THR A 44 -2.86 0.85 -0.01
CA THR A 44 -2.40 -0.42 0.59
C THR A 44 -3.58 -1.34 0.93
N MET A 45 -3.29 -2.59 1.30
CA MET A 45 -4.30 -3.50 1.84
C MET A 45 -4.58 -3.19 3.32
N PRO A 46 -5.84 -3.27 3.79
CA PRO A 46 -6.20 -3.03 5.19
C PRO A 46 -5.64 -4.08 6.16
N TYR A 47 -5.40 -5.30 5.66
CA TYR A 47 -4.90 -6.43 6.46
C TYR A 47 -3.63 -7.04 5.86
N ALA A 48 -2.70 -7.43 6.73
CA ALA A 48 -1.67 -8.40 6.41
C ALA A 48 -2.22 -9.79 6.74
N CYS A 49 -2.52 -10.58 5.71
CA CYS A 49 -3.14 -11.89 5.87
C CYS A 49 -2.52 -12.92 4.93
N ARG A 50 -2.70 -14.20 5.27
CA ARG A 50 -2.30 -15.33 4.43
C ARG A 50 -3.34 -16.43 4.54
N ILE A 51 -3.65 -17.06 3.40
CA ILE A 51 -4.49 -18.24 3.35
C ILE A 51 -3.84 -19.38 4.16
N LYS A 52 -4.66 -20.07 4.98
CA LYS A 52 -4.27 -21.25 5.76
C LYS A 52 -4.85 -22.53 5.16
N SER A 53 -6.11 -22.48 4.74
CA SER A 53 -6.83 -23.51 3.97
C SER A 53 -7.77 -22.84 2.97
N PHE A 54 -8.46 -23.60 2.12
CA PHE A 54 -9.32 -23.07 1.06
C PHE A 54 -10.39 -22.07 1.55
N ASP A 55 -10.78 -22.17 2.81
CA ASP A 55 -11.84 -21.42 3.49
C ASP A 55 -11.37 -20.64 4.73
N VAL A 56 -10.08 -20.73 5.11
CA VAL A 56 -9.55 -20.06 6.30
C VAL A 56 -8.41 -19.13 5.93
N VAL A 57 -8.52 -17.87 6.37
CA VAL A 57 -7.46 -16.86 6.27
C VAL A 57 -6.96 -16.51 7.67
N ASN A 58 -5.64 -16.46 7.83
CA ASN A 58 -5.02 -15.91 9.03
C ASN A 58 -4.77 -14.43 8.81
N ILE A 59 -5.26 -13.58 9.72
CA ILE A 59 -4.96 -12.16 9.77
C ILE A 59 -3.84 -11.97 10.78
N PHE A 60 -2.66 -11.55 10.32
CA PHE A 60 -1.50 -11.33 11.19
C PHE A 60 -1.50 -9.92 11.76
N LYS A 61 -1.87 -8.93 10.94
CA LYS A 61 -1.92 -7.52 11.32
C LYS A 61 -3.08 -6.83 10.63
N LYS A 62 -3.61 -5.83 11.31
CA LYS A 62 -4.65 -4.91 10.87
C LYS A 62 -4.08 -3.50 10.88
N LYS A 63 -4.33 -2.70 9.85
CA LYS A 63 -4.00 -1.28 9.86
C LYS A 63 -5.07 -0.49 10.64
N PHE A 64 -4.67 0.57 11.33
CA PHE A 64 -5.61 1.47 11.99
C PHE A 64 -6.30 2.38 10.97
N THR A 65 -5.50 3.05 10.15
CA THR A 65 -5.98 3.97 9.11
C THR A 65 -5.44 3.56 7.74
N VAL A 66 -6.26 3.66 6.71
CA VAL A 66 -5.91 3.49 5.28
C VAL A 66 -6.52 4.63 4.50
N HIS A 67 -5.84 5.15 3.49
CA HIS A 67 -6.39 6.21 2.66
C HIS A 67 -7.17 5.64 1.47
N ILE A 68 -8.12 6.41 0.98
CA ILE A 68 -8.90 6.08 -0.22
C ILE A 68 -9.09 7.36 -1.04
N ALA A 69 -8.93 7.23 -2.35
CA ALA A 69 -9.33 8.27 -3.29
C ALA A 69 -10.24 7.69 -4.34
N THR A 70 -11.08 8.55 -4.89
CA THR A 70 -12.18 8.17 -5.77
C THR A 70 -12.20 9.05 -7.02
N SER A 71 -12.56 8.45 -8.15
CA SER A 71 -12.83 9.16 -9.41
C SER A 71 -14.22 8.81 -9.95
N PRO A 72 -15.10 9.79 -10.21
CA PRO A 72 -14.89 11.23 -10.00
C PRO A 72 -14.76 11.59 -8.52
N SER A 73 -13.97 12.63 -8.21
CA SER A 73 -13.71 13.06 -6.82
C SER A 73 -14.97 13.54 -6.09
N SER A 74 -16.03 13.89 -6.81
CA SER A 74 -17.33 14.23 -6.24
C SER A 74 -18.00 13.05 -5.51
N ALA A 75 -17.65 11.81 -5.84
CA ALA A 75 -18.21 10.62 -5.18
C ALA A 75 -17.41 10.19 -3.93
N ASN A 76 -16.34 10.91 -3.58
CA ASN A 76 -15.40 10.46 -2.55
C ASN A 76 -16.05 10.37 -1.16
N ASP A 77 -16.90 11.33 -0.79
CA ASP A 77 -17.55 11.35 0.53
C ASP A 77 -18.61 10.25 0.66
N GLU A 78 -19.36 9.96 -0.42
CA GLU A 78 -20.30 8.85 -0.49
C GLU A 78 -19.58 7.51 -0.31
N VAL A 79 -18.54 7.28 -1.11
CA VAL A 79 -17.73 6.06 -1.04
C VAL A 79 -17.10 5.91 0.35
N LEU A 80 -16.49 6.97 0.87
CA LEU A 80 -15.87 6.96 2.20
C LEU A 80 -16.88 6.58 3.30
N GLY A 81 -18.11 7.08 3.22
CA GLY A 81 -19.20 6.72 4.13
C GLY A 81 -19.52 5.23 4.09
N ILE A 82 -19.68 4.66 2.89
CA ILE A 82 -19.94 3.22 2.70
C ILE A 82 -18.79 2.39 3.27
N PHE A 83 -17.53 2.77 3.02
CA PHE A 83 -16.38 2.01 3.48
C PHE A 83 -16.21 2.07 5.00
N ASN A 84 -16.35 3.24 5.61
CA ASN A 84 -16.26 3.37 7.05
C ASN A 84 -17.41 2.65 7.77
N ASP A 85 -18.59 2.54 7.16
CA ASP A 85 -19.70 1.73 7.69
C ASP A 85 -19.38 0.22 7.61
N VAL A 86 -18.93 -0.27 6.45
CA VAL A 86 -18.59 -1.71 6.25
C VAL A 86 -17.42 -2.16 7.14
N PHE A 87 -16.46 -1.26 7.41
CA PHE A 87 -15.26 -1.56 8.20
C PHE A 87 -15.32 -1.00 9.62
N ASP A 88 -16.50 -0.58 10.10
CA ASP A 88 -16.65 0.03 11.42
C ASP A 88 -16.10 -0.88 12.54
N GLY A 89 -15.36 -0.28 13.47
CA GLY A 89 -14.62 -0.99 14.54
C GLY A 89 -13.38 -1.77 14.06
N TYR A 90 -13.13 -1.89 12.76
CA TYR A 90 -11.98 -2.61 12.21
C TYR A 90 -10.90 -1.68 11.67
N VAL A 91 -11.15 -0.98 10.56
CA VAL A 91 -10.16 -0.13 9.87
C VAL A 91 -10.83 1.19 9.53
N HIS A 92 -10.19 2.30 9.90
CA HIS A 92 -10.65 3.61 9.50
C HIS A 92 -10.13 3.94 8.11
N PHE A 93 -11.02 4.44 7.25
CA PHE A 93 -10.65 4.97 5.95
C PHE A 93 -10.64 6.49 5.99
N GLU A 94 -9.56 7.09 5.50
CA GLU A 94 -9.41 8.53 5.34
C GLU A 94 -9.33 8.92 3.87
N LYS A 95 -9.81 10.13 3.56
CA LYS A 95 -9.88 10.61 2.19
C LYS A 95 -8.55 11.18 1.71
N PHE A 96 -8.12 10.74 0.53
CA PHE A 96 -7.20 11.48 -0.33
C PHE A 96 -7.95 12.09 -1.52
N ASP A 97 -7.42 13.20 -2.01
CA ASP A 97 -8.11 14.03 -3.00
C ASP A 97 -8.03 13.47 -4.43
N HIS A 98 -7.04 12.62 -4.72
CA HIS A 98 -6.78 12.16 -6.07
C HIS A 98 -6.22 10.73 -6.15
N LEU A 99 -6.63 9.98 -7.18
CA LEU A 99 -6.14 8.60 -7.41
C LEU A 99 -4.62 8.53 -7.60
N LEU A 100 -4.04 9.47 -8.34
CA LEU A 100 -2.58 9.53 -8.51
C LEU A 100 -1.85 9.76 -7.18
N MET A 101 -2.46 10.52 -6.26
CA MET A 101 -1.89 10.73 -4.93
C MET A 101 -1.88 9.42 -4.14
N ILE A 102 -2.94 8.62 -4.21
CA ILE A 102 -2.98 7.26 -3.64
C ILE A 102 -1.85 6.40 -4.21
N ASP A 103 -1.70 6.37 -5.54
CA ASP A 103 -0.70 5.52 -6.18
C ASP A 103 0.74 5.95 -5.83
N MET A 104 1.02 7.25 -5.80
CA MET A 104 2.33 7.80 -5.41
C MET A 104 2.63 7.71 -3.90
N SER A 105 1.59 7.55 -3.07
CA SER A 105 1.73 7.39 -1.61
C SER A 105 2.06 5.95 -1.20
N ASN A 106 2.09 5.02 -2.14
CA ASN A 106 2.41 3.63 -1.85
C ASN A 106 3.85 3.46 -1.32
N VAL A 107 3.97 3.24 -0.02
CA VAL A 107 5.25 3.04 0.68
C VAL A 107 5.99 1.78 0.26
N ASN A 108 5.35 0.84 -0.45
CA ASN A 108 6.01 -0.37 -0.92
C ASN A 108 7.13 -0.06 -1.92
N PHE A 109 7.05 1.05 -2.66
CA PHE A 109 8.16 1.52 -3.49
C PHE A 109 9.42 1.80 -2.67
N THR A 110 9.25 2.25 -1.42
CA THR A 110 10.34 2.45 -0.47
C THR A 110 10.78 1.15 0.20
N LEU A 111 9.81 0.34 0.62
CA LEU A 111 10.05 -0.78 1.53
C LEU A 111 10.49 -2.09 0.85
N HIS A 112 10.23 -2.28 -0.44
CA HIS A 112 10.44 -3.57 -1.10
C HIS A 112 11.66 -3.58 -2.02
N PRO A 113 11.72 -2.81 -3.12
CA PRO A 113 12.76 -3.04 -4.14
C PRO A 113 14.17 -2.73 -3.61
N LEU A 114 14.34 -1.59 -2.93
CA LEU A 114 15.66 -1.16 -2.47
C LEU A 114 16.26 -2.13 -1.43
N PRO A 115 15.56 -2.54 -0.34
CA PRO A 115 16.11 -3.53 0.57
C PRO A 115 16.38 -4.89 -0.09
N VAL A 116 15.56 -5.32 -1.06
CA VAL A 116 15.86 -6.59 -1.77
C VAL A 116 17.12 -6.45 -2.61
N LEU A 117 17.28 -5.36 -3.37
CA LEU A 117 18.46 -5.16 -4.22
C LEU A 117 19.75 -5.12 -3.39
N LEU A 118 19.72 -4.46 -2.23
CA LEU A 118 20.88 -4.35 -1.35
C LEU A 118 21.21 -5.66 -0.59
N ASN A 119 20.26 -6.59 -0.49
CA ASN A 119 20.43 -7.87 0.21
C ASN A 119 20.29 -9.10 -0.71
N TYR A 120 20.29 -8.94 -2.03
CA TYR A 120 19.91 -9.99 -2.98
C TYR A 120 20.66 -11.31 -2.75
N GLY A 121 21.98 -11.24 -2.58
CA GLY A 121 22.81 -12.42 -2.33
C GLY A 121 22.60 -13.06 -0.95
N ASP A 122 22.21 -12.28 0.07
CA ASP A 122 21.95 -12.83 1.40
C ASP A 122 20.58 -13.52 1.46
N ILE A 123 19.58 -12.93 0.79
CA ILE A 123 18.27 -13.55 0.57
C ILE A 123 18.42 -14.87 -0.18
N GLU A 124 19.25 -14.91 -1.23
CA GLU A 124 19.51 -16.13 -2.00
C GLU A 124 20.11 -17.25 -1.14
N LYS A 125 21.05 -16.91 -0.24
CA LYS A 125 21.70 -17.87 0.67
C LYS A 125 20.77 -18.34 1.78
N HIS A 126 19.91 -17.45 2.30
CA HIS A 126 19.11 -17.69 3.50
C HIS A 126 17.59 -17.54 3.30
N PRO A 127 16.97 -18.09 2.23
CA PRO A 127 15.61 -17.72 1.83
C PRO A 127 14.53 -18.16 2.83
N LYS A 128 14.81 -19.16 3.67
CA LYS A 128 13.85 -19.65 4.67
C LYS A 128 13.87 -18.86 5.97
N THR A 129 14.97 -18.18 6.27
CA THR A 129 15.21 -17.54 7.56
C THR A 129 15.36 -16.03 7.47
N PHE A 130 15.69 -15.48 6.30
CA PHE A 130 15.84 -14.05 6.11
C PHE A 130 14.53 -13.31 6.40
N ARG A 131 14.59 -12.34 7.32
CA ARG A 131 13.48 -11.46 7.70
C ARG A 131 13.63 -10.16 6.93
N HIS A 132 12.89 -10.02 5.83
CA HIS A 132 13.00 -8.88 4.90
C HIS A 132 13.15 -7.52 5.60
N TYR A 133 12.32 -7.26 6.59
CA TYR A 133 12.30 -5.99 7.31
C TYR A 133 13.38 -5.91 8.38
N MET A 134 13.49 -6.92 9.26
CA MET A 134 14.37 -6.84 10.43
C MET A 134 15.85 -7.09 10.09
N ASP A 135 16.13 -8.03 9.17
CA ASP A 135 17.50 -8.34 8.73
C ASP A 135 17.92 -7.45 7.56
N GLY A 136 16.99 -7.20 6.62
CA GLY A 136 17.29 -6.49 5.37
C GLY A 136 17.35 -4.98 5.48
N ILE A 137 16.78 -4.39 6.53
CA ILE A 137 16.87 -2.95 6.78
C ILE A 137 17.85 -2.77 7.92
N THR A 138 19.11 -2.48 7.60
CA THR A 138 20.15 -2.07 8.56
C THR A 138 20.21 -0.53 8.68
N PRO A 139 20.94 0.06 9.64
CA PRO A 139 20.99 1.52 9.78
C PRO A 139 21.38 2.28 8.50
N LEU A 140 22.42 1.81 7.80
CA LEU A 140 22.86 2.45 6.54
C LEU A 140 21.87 2.23 5.39
N ILE A 141 21.22 1.06 5.33
CA ILE A 141 20.15 0.81 4.35
C ILE A 141 18.96 1.73 4.63
N SER A 142 18.58 1.90 5.90
CA SER A 142 17.53 2.83 6.31
C SER A 142 17.85 4.27 5.91
N GLU A 143 19.10 4.71 6.02
CA GLU A 143 19.53 6.03 5.53
C GLU A 143 19.28 6.16 4.01
N GLN A 144 19.67 5.16 3.21
CA GLN A 144 19.42 5.18 1.78
C GLN A 144 17.91 5.13 1.44
N MET A 145 17.12 4.40 2.24
CA MET A 145 15.66 4.38 2.09
C MET A 145 15.04 5.76 2.35
N HIS A 146 15.54 6.52 3.33
CA HIS A 146 15.07 7.91 3.54
C HIS A 146 15.41 8.82 2.35
N ARG A 147 16.58 8.63 1.72
CA ARG A 147 16.94 9.38 0.51
C ARG A 147 16.02 9.04 -0.67
N MET A 148 15.75 7.75 -0.90
CA MET A 148 14.83 7.31 -1.95
C MET A 148 13.38 7.77 -1.67
N ASP A 149 12.96 7.76 -0.41
CA ASP A 149 11.66 8.29 -0.02
C ASP A 149 11.55 9.81 -0.23
N ALA A 150 12.62 10.56 0.01
CA ALA A 150 12.67 11.99 -0.29
C ALA A 150 12.48 12.25 -1.80
N GLU A 151 13.08 11.44 -2.67
CA GLU A 151 12.83 11.52 -4.12
C GLU A 151 11.36 11.26 -4.46
N ARG A 152 10.73 10.26 -3.83
CA ARG A 152 9.30 9.99 -3.99
C ARG A 152 8.44 11.18 -3.56
N VAL A 153 8.72 11.79 -2.40
CA VAL A 153 8.01 12.96 -1.89
C VAL A 153 8.18 14.17 -2.83
N GLU A 154 9.40 14.45 -3.29
CA GLU A 154 9.66 15.55 -4.23
C GLU A 154 9.00 15.29 -5.61
N ALA A 155 8.94 14.05 -6.07
CA ALA A 155 8.19 13.70 -7.29
C ALA A 155 6.69 13.99 -7.13
N GLY A 156 6.11 13.70 -5.96
CA GLY A 156 4.73 14.08 -5.62
C GLY A 156 4.51 15.59 -5.66
N LYS A 157 5.43 16.34 -5.05
CA LYS A 157 5.40 17.81 -5.04
C LYS A 157 5.49 18.41 -6.43
N ALA A 158 6.31 17.84 -7.31
CA ALA A 158 6.44 18.28 -8.70
C ALA A 158 5.13 18.17 -9.51
N VAL A 159 4.21 17.29 -9.10
CA VAL A 159 2.88 17.15 -9.71
C VAL A 159 1.75 17.73 -8.85
N GLY A 160 2.08 18.51 -7.82
CA GLY A 160 1.13 19.25 -6.98
C GLY A 160 0.55 18.49 -5.79
N PHE A 161 1.16 17.36 -5.39
CA PHE A 161 0.73 16.59 -4.21
C PHE A 161 1.69 16.74 -3.02
N THR A 162 1.15 16.67 -1.82
CA THR A 162 1.92 16.56 -0.58
C THR A 162 1.86 15.11 -0.10
N LEU A 163 2.92 14.35 -0.36
CA LEU A 163 2.97 12.94 0.05
C LEU A 163 3.53 12.79 1.45
N THR A 164 2.92 11.93 2.26
CA THR A 164 3.44 11.57 3.58
C THR A 164 4.71 10.73 3.42
N PRO A 165 5.81 11.05 4.14
CA PRO A 165 7.01 10.22 4.19
C PRO A 165 6.71 8.79 4.67
N THR A 166 7.50 7.82 4.22
CA THR A 166 7.27 6.39 4.47
C THR A 166 7.20 6.07 5.97
N LEU A 167 8.12 6.60 6.78
CA LEU A 167 8.11 6.33 8.23
C LEU A 167 6.83 6.83 8.90
N GLU A 168 6.40 8.05 8.57
CA GLU A 168 5.17 8.62 9.14
C GLU A 168 3.94 7.85 8.68
N MET A 169 3.90 7.43 7.41
CA MET A 169 2.83 6.58 6.90
C MET A 169 2.78 5.21 7.59
N LEU A 170 3.94 4.61 7.91
CA LEU A 170 3.99 3.37 8.69
C LEU A 170 3.39 3.56 10.09
N LYS A 171 3.67 4.69 10.73
CA LYS A 171 3.08 5.04 12.03
C LYS A 171 1.57 5.25 11.93
N THR A 172 1.07 5.86 10.86
CA THR A 172 -0.39 5.92 10.57
C THR A 172 -1.00 4.53 10.44
N TYR A 173 -0.30 3.59 9.79
CA TYR A 173 -0.81 2.24 9.60
C TYR A 173 -0.85 1.41 10.87
N TYR A 174 0.22 1.40 11.67
CA TYR A 174 0.38 0.40 12.74
C TYR A 174 0.64 1.01 14.12
N GLY A 175 0.50 2.33 14.27
CA GLY A 175 0.57 3.02 15.55
C GLY A 175 1.75 3.99 15.64
N MET A 176 1.52 5.10 16.33
CA MET A 176 2.53 6.12 16.59
C MET A 176 3.56 5.64 17.61
N ASN A 177 4.83 5.95 17.35
CA ASN A 177 5.93 5.72 18.29
C ASN A 177 7.07 6.75 18.08
N GLU A 178 8.05 6.71 18.97
CA GLU A 178 9.17 7.67 19.03
C GLU A 178 10.33 7.35 18.07
N THR A 179 10.18 6.34 17.21
CA THR A 179 11.24 5.96 16.27
C THR A 179 11.46 7.05 15.22
N LYS A 180 12.73 7.26 14.85
CA LYS A 180 13.18 8.33 13.95
C LYS A 180 13.66 7.80 12.62
N THR A 181 13.94 6.50 12.54
CA THR A 181 14.37 5.83 11.31
C THR A 181 13.50 4.62 11.01
N ILE A 182 13.47 4.20 9.74
CA ILE A 182 12.79 2.96 9.34
C ILE A 182 13.45 1.76 10.05
N TYR A 183 14.78 1.76 10.20
CA TYR A 183 15.51 0.75 10.98
C TYR A 183 14.98 0.60 12.41
N GLU A 184 14.89 1.72 13.13
CA GLU A 184 14.36 1.73 14.50
C GLU A 184 12.91 1.25 14.53
N TYR A 185 12.08 1.71 13.59
CA TYR A 185 10.68 1.31 13.50
C TYR A 185 10.52 -0.21 13.33
N VAL A 186 11.20 -0.80 12.34
CA VAL A 186 11.04 -2.24 12.04
C VAL A 186 11.65 -3.15 13.11
N ASN A 187 12.55 -2.64 13.94
CA ASN A 187 13.14 -3.35 15.09
C ASN A 187 12.57 -2.93 16.46
N SER A 188 11.56 -2.05 16.47
CA SER A 188 10.88 -1.63 17.70
C SER A 188 10.02 -2.75 18.29
N PRO A 189 9.74 -2.74 19.60
CA PRO A 189 8.77 -3.67 20.22
C PRO A 189 7.38 -3.62 19.57
N GLU A 190 6.99 -2.47 19.02
CA GLU A 190 5.69 -2.23 18.38
C GLU A 190 5.66 -2.66 16.90
N THR A 191 6.77 -3.21 16.38
CA THR A 191 6.89 -3.53 14.95
C THR A 191 5.79 -4.49 14.47
N PRO A 192 5.11 -4.19 13.35
CA PRO A 192 4.15 -5.12 12.74
C PRO A 192 4.85 -6.27 12.00
N TYR A 193 6.19 -6.28 11.94
CA TYR A 193 6.97 -7.14 11.05
C TYR A 193 7.67 -8.32 11.75
N ALA A 194 7.55 -8.46 13.07
CA ALA A 194 8.26 -9.48 13.86
C ALA A 194 8.01 -10.92 13.36
N ASP A 195 6.80 -11.20 12.90
CA ASP A 195 6.37 -12.55 12.47
C ASP A 195 6.68 -12.83 10.99
N LEU A 196 7.28 -11.89 10.25
CA LEU A 196 7.55 -12.02 8.82
C LEU A 196 8.93 -12.62 8.57
N VAL A 197 8.96 -13.95 8.54
CA VAL A 197 10.17 -14.75 8.29
C VAL A 197 10.10 -15.44 6.92
N GLY A 198 11.23 -15.44 6.22
CA GLY A 198 11.40 -16.10 4.94
C GLY A 198 11.15 -15.15 3.77
N HIS A 199 12.11 -15.09 2.85
CA HIS A 199 12.05 -14.24 1.68
C HIS A 199 12.72 -14.91 0.48
N ASN A 200 12.28 -14.57 -0.73
CA ASN A 200 12.81 -15.16 -1.95
C ASN A 200 13.04 -14.04 -2.97
N VAL A 201 14.22 -14.02 -3.59
CA VAL A 201 14.58 -13.05 -4.64
C VAL A 201 13.72 -13.14 -5.89
N ARG A 202 13.01 -14.25 -6.11
CA ARG A 202 11.98 -14.43 -7.14
C ARG A 202 10.57 -14.12 -6.64
N GLY A 203 10.46 -13.52 -5.46
CA GLY A 203 9.22 -13.08 -4.86
C GLY A 203 8.71 -11.78 -5.48
N ARG A 204 7.58 -11.29 -4.95
CA ARG A 204 6.86 -10.11 -5.46
C ARG A 204 7.46 -8.75 -5.10
N TYR A 205 8.65 -8.71 -4.48
CA TYR A 205 9.27 -7.47 -3.98
C TYR A 205 10.24 -6.84 -4.99
N LEU A 206 10.44 -7.49 -6.14
CA LEU A 206 11.13 -6.96 -7.31
C LEU A 206 10.18 -6.97 -8.52
#